data_AF-A0A963L6Q1-F1
#
_entry.id   AF-A0A963L6Q1-F1
#
_cell.length_a   1.000
_cell.length_b   1.000
_cell.length_c   1.000
_cell.angle_alpha   90.00
_cell.angle_beta   90.00
_cell.angle_gamma   90.00
#
_symmetry.space_group_name_H-M   'P 1'
#
loop_
_entity.id
_entity.type
_entity.pdbx_description
1 polymer ?
#
loop_
_entity_poly.entity_id
_entity_poly.type
_entity_poly.pdbx_seq_one_letter_code
_entity_poly.pdbx_strand_id
1 'polypeptide(L)'
;RTERKTARGYHGFSFHTDPGVTLEEDLARRDLSINAMAVRQSDADAPAQACVIDPHGGLQDLRQRVLRHVTGAFAEDPVRILR
;
A
#
# COMPACT_ATOMS: atom_id res chain seq x y z
N ARG A 1 -4.25 -9.89 -2.98
CA ARG A 1 -4.09 -10.05 -1.52
C ARG A 1 -5.43 -9.97 -0.79
N THR A 2 -6.07 -11.11 -0.51
CA THR A 2 -7.30 -11.13 0.30
C THR A 2 -6.93 -11.63 1.69
N GLU A 3 -7.18 -10.82 2.73
CA GLU A 3 -6.88 -11.19 4.12
C GLU A 3 -8.15 -11.71 4.80
N ARG A 4 -8.07 -12.91 5.39
CA ARG A 4 -9.15 -13.47 6.22
C ARG A 4 -8.59 -13.85 7.58
N LYS A 5 -9.13 -13.21 8.61
CA LYS A 5 -8.70 -13.30 10.01
C LYS A 5 -9.18 -14.62 10.64
N THR A 6 -8.26 -15.46 11.11
CA THR A 6 -8.58 -16.76 11.74
C THR A 6 -8.13 -16.91 13.19
N ALA A 7 -7.36 -16.00 13.80
CA ALA A 7 -6.92 -16.17 15.20
C ALA A 7 -6.66 -14.86 15.98
N ARG A 8 -6.65 -14.97 17.32
CA ARG A 8 -6.48 -13.88 18.30
C ARG A 8 -4.99 -13.71 18.64
N GLY A 9 -4.40 -12.58 18.26
CA GLY A 9 -3.01 -12.22 18.57
C GLY A 9 -2.29 -11.43 17.45
N TYR A 10 -1.22 -10.70 17.80
CA TYR A 10 -0.48 -9.75 16.95
C TYR A 10 0.55 -10.42 15.99
N HIS A 11 0.46 -11.74 15.80
CA HIS A 11 1.43 -12.53 15.00
C HIS A 11 0.78 -13.31 13.84
N GLY A 12 -0.49 -13.07 13.54
CA GLY A 12 -1.26 -13.84 12.54
C GLY A 12 -1.40 -13.14 11.19
N PHE A 13 -0.31 -12.84 10.49
CA PHE A 13 -0.38 -12.41 9.09
C PHE A 13 -0.18 -13.63 8.18
N SER A 14 -1.26 -14.14 7.59
CA SER A 14 -1.15 -15.11 6.49
C SER A 14 -0.85 -14.35 5.20
N PHE A 15 0.37 -14.50 4.69
CA PHE A 15 0.77 -13.92 3.41
C PHE A 15 0.19 -14.77 2.28
N HIS A 16 -0.93 -14.38 1.70
CA HIS A 16 -1.41 -14.94 0.45
C HIS A 16 -0.66 -14.27 -0.71
N THR A 17 0.50 -14.82 -1.05
CA THR A 17 1.27 -14.48 -2.25
C THR A 17 0.72 -15.29 -3.43
N ASP A 18 -0.45 -14.90 -3.91
CA ASP A 18 -0.97 -15.45 -5.16
C ASP A 18 -0.22 -14.76 -6.32
N PRO A 19 0.50 -15.51 -7.18
CA PRO A 19 1.21 -14.93 -8.32
C PRO A 19 0.29 -14.23 -9.34
N GLY A 20 -1.03 -14.36 -9.20
CA GLY A 20 -2.01 -13.61 -10.00
C GLY A 20 -2.28 -12.17 -9.55
N VAL A 21 -1.73 -11.71 -8.42
CA VAL A 21 -1.98 -10.33 -7.93
C VAL A 21 -1.05 -9.35 -8.63
N THR A 22 -1.62 -8.43 -9.38
CA THR A 22 -0.89 -7.36 -10.06
C THR A 22 -0.35 -6.33 -9.07
N LEU A 23 0.67 -5.56 -9.49
CA LEU A 23 1.22 -4.48 -8.67
C LEU A 23 0.15 -3.44 -8.33
N GLU A 24 -0.70 -3.10 -9.30
CA GLU A 24 -1.80 -2.15 -9.15
C GLU A 24 -2.81 -2.63 -8.09
N GLU A 25 -3.14 -3.93 -8.06
CA GLU A 25 -4.03 -4.53 -7.06
C GLU A 25 -3.39 -4.63 -5.66
N ASP A 26 -2.06 -4.66 -5.55
CA ASP A 26 -1.36 -4.54 -4.27
C ASP A 26 -1.37 -3.09 -3.78
N LEU A 27 -1.05 -2.13 -4.65
CA LEU A 27 -1.04 -0.70 -4.31
C LEU A 27 -2.44 -0.21 -3.91
N ALA A 28 -3.49 -0.68 -4.58
CA ALA A 28 -4.88 -0.35 -4.26
C ALA A 28 -5.31 -0.82 -2.85
N ARG A 29 -4.61 -1.78 -2.25
CA ARG A 29 -4.90 -2.28 -0.89
C ARG A 29 -4.16 -1.53 0.21
N ARG A 30 -3.38 -0.51 -0.15
CA ARG A 30 -2.68 0.33 0.82
C ARG A 30 -3.62 1.39 1.38
N ASP A 31 -3.22 1.96 2.51
CA ASP A 31 -4.04 2.88 3.30
C ASP A 31 -4.01 4.29 2.72
N LEU A 32 -2.81 4.85 2.60
CA LEU A 32 -2.54 6.21 2.17
C LEU A 32 -1.95 6.23 0.76
N SER A 33 -2.34 7.23 -0.03
CA SER A 33 -1.82 7.45 -1.39
C SER A 33 -0.29 7.52 -1.40
N ILE A 34 0.31 8.18 -0.40
CA ILE A 34 1.76 8.27 -0.24
C ILE A 34 2.44 6.91 0.00
N ASN A 35 1.72 5.95 0.58
CA ASN A 35 2.21 4.58 0.80
C ASN A 35 1.91 3.69 -0.41
N ALA A 36 1.05 4.14 -1.33
CA ALA A 36 0.57 3.43 -2.52
C ALA A 36 1.39 3.73 -3.77
N MET A 37 2.68 3.94 -3.59
CA MET A 37 3.66 4.12 -4.64
C MET A 37 4.68 2.99 -4.61
N ALA A 38 5.26 2.69 -5.77
CA ALA A 38 6.32 1.70 -5.91
C ALA A 38 7.45 2.22 -6.81
N VAL A 39 8.64 1.66 -6.59
CA VAL A 39 9.79 1.77 -7.49
C VAL A 39 10.27 0.36 -7.80
N ARG A 40 10.99 0.19 -8.91
CA ARG A 40 11.67 -1.08 -9.19
C ARG A 40 12.76 -1.31 -8.15
N GLN A 41 12.99 -2.58 -7.83
CA GLN A 41 14.03 -2.95 -6.86
C GLN A 41 15.43 -2.47 -7.28
N SER A 42 15.72 -2.45 -8.58
CA SER A 42 16.98 -1.89 -9.12
C SER A 42 17.19 -0.42 -8.77
N ASP A 43 16.10 0.30 -8.53
CA ASP A 43 16.11 1.75 -8.33
C ASP A 43 15.92 2.10 -6.83
N ALA A 44 15.88 1.08 -5.94
CA ALA A 44 15.60 1.23 -4.51
C ALA A 44 16.68 1.99 -3.74
N ASP A 45 17.94 1.90 -4.19
CA ASP A 45 19.07 2.61 -3.57
C ASP A 45 19.12 4.10 -3.97
N ALA A 46 18.44 4.46 -5.07
CA ALA A 46 18.38 5.83 -5.58
C ALA A 46 16.94 6.24 -5.94
N PRO A 47 15.99 6.20 -4.99
CA PRO A 47 14.56 6.36 -5.27
C PRO A 47 14.21 7.75 -5.81
N ALA A 48 15.03 8.77 -5.50
CA ALA A 48 14.85 10.13 -6.02
C ALA A 48 15.03 10.25 -7.54
N GLN A 49 15.71 9.29 -8.16
CA GLN A 49 15.95 9.23 -9.61
C GLN A 49 15.10 8.15 -10.29
N ALA A 50 14.38 7.36 -9.50
CA ALA A 50 13.60 6.23 -9.97
C ALA A 50 12.33 6.69 -10.71
N CYS A 51 11.91 5.88 -11.68
CA CYS A 51 10.57 6.01 -12.22
C CYS A 51 9.57 5.46 -11.18
N VAL A 52 8.82 6.38 -10.56
CA VAL A 52 7.82 6.03 -9.54
C VAL A 52 6.52 5.60 -10.21
N ILE A 53 6.04 4.42 -9.82
CA ILE A 53 4.72 3.91 -10.18
C ILE A 53 3.75 4.44 -9.12
N ASP A 54 2.91 5.39 -9.52
CA ASP A 54 1.99 6.10 -8.63
C ASP A 54 0.58 6.21 -9.24
N PRO A 55 -0.21 5.12 -9.20
CA PRO A 55 -1.58 5.11 -9.74
C PRO A 55 -2.56 5.95 -8.91
N HIS A 56 -2.19 6.34 -7.68
CA HIS A 56 -3.08 7.02 -6.75
C HIS A 56 -2.73 8.48 -6.50
N GLY A 57 -1.68 9.03 -7.09
CA GLY A 57 -1.28 10.43 -6.93
C GLY A 57 -0.59 10.74 -5.59
N GLY A 58 0.05 9.76 -4.96
CA GLY A 58 0.81 9.92 -3.73
C GLY A 58 1.92 10.97 -3.82
N LEU A 59 2.58 11.15 -4.97
CA LEU A 59 3.61 12.18 -5.16
C LEU A 59 3.03 13.59 -5.03
N GLN A 60 1.84 13.81 -5.58
CA GLN A 60 1.16 15.09 -5.48
C GLN A 60 0.71 15.36 -4.04
N ASP A 61 0.10 14.35 -3.41
CA ASP A 61 -0.34 14.44 -2.02
C ASP A 61 0.84 14.73 -1.07
N LEU A 62 1.99 14.08 -1.30
CA LEU A 62 3.22 14.34 -0.54
C LEU A 62 3.71 15.79 -0.70
N ARG A 63 3.70 16.32 -1.93
CA ARG A 63 4.07 17.73 -2.20
C ARG A 63 3.11 18.71 -1.52
N GLN A 64 1.83 18.38 -1.48
CA GLN A 64 0.79 19.19 -0.86
C GLN A 64 0.67 18.97 0.65
N ARG A 65 1.43 18.01 1.23
CA ARG A 65 1.36 17.58 2.63
C ARG A 65 -0.05 17.10 3.02
N VAL A 66 -0.71 16.42 2.08
CA VAL A 66 -2.04 15.84 2.25
C VAL A 66 -1.90 14.35 2.54
N LEU A 67 -2.61 13.87 3.56
CA LEU A 67 -2.76 12.44 3.83
C LEU A 67 -4.13 12.01 3.32
N ARG A 68 -4.16 11.43 2.12
CA ARG A 68 -5.39 10.96 1.47
C ARG A 68 -5.42 9.44 1.42
N HIS A 69 -6.59 8.87 1.66
CA HIS A 69 -6.78 7.42 1.57
C HIS A 69 -6.87 6.94 0.12
N VAL A 70 -6.28 5.77 -0.16
CA VAL A 70 -6.28 5.13 -1.49
C VAL A 70 -7.67 4.66 -1.89
N THR A 71 -8.43 4.16 -0.92
CA THR A 71 -9.78 3.65 -1.09
C THR A 71 -10.68 4.15 0.03
N GLY A 72 -12.00 4.12 -0.21
CA GLY A 72 -12.99 4.18 0.88
C GLY A 72 -13.01 2.95 1.78
N ALA A 73 -12.12 1.96 1.56
CA ALA A 73 -12.10 0.66 2.22
C ALA A 73 -11.45 0.68 3.61
N PHE A 74 -11.43 1.84 4.28
CA PHE A 74 -11.18 1.93 5.72
C PHE A 74 -12.07 0.97 6.53
N ALA A 75 -13.21 0.57 5.95
CA ALA A 75 -14.12 -0.43 6.51
C ALA A 75 -13.52 -1.85 6.63
N GLU A 76 -12.51 -2.23 5.85
CA GLU A 76 -12.02 -3.62 5.81
C GLU A 76 -10.87 -3.95 6.76
N ASP A 77 -10.20 -2.96 7.37
CA ASP A 77 -9.04 -3.25 8.24
C ASP A 77 -8.91 -2.29 9.44
N PRO A 78 -9.58 -2.59 10.59
CA PRO A 78 -9.56 -1.74 11.77
C PRO A 78 -8.19 -1.60 12.46
N VAL A 79 -7.16 -2.35 12.04
CA VAL A 79 -5.81 -2.25 12.62
C VAL A 79 -5.02 -1.05 12.05
N ARG A 80 -5.47 -0.43 10.94
CA ARG A 80 -4.75 0.68 10.30
C ARG A 80 -4.97 2.06 10.90
N ILE A 81 -5.89 2.20 11.86
CA ILE A 81 -6.18 3.48 12.54
C ILE A 81 -5.00 3.97 13.41
N LEU A 82 -4.08 3.09 13.81
CA LEU A 82 -3.00 3.39 14.75
C LEU A 82 -1.64 3.69 14.08
N ARG A 83 -1.57 3.77 12.74
CA ARG A 83 -0.31 4.11 12.02
C ARG A 83 -0.11 5.60 11.87
#